data_AF-A0A821C428-F1
#
_entry.id   AF-A0A821C428-F1
#
_cell.length_a   1.000
_cell.length_b   1.000
_cell.length_c   1.000
_cell.angle_alpha   90.00
_cell.angle_beta   90.00
_cell.angle_gamma   90.00
#
_symmetry.space_group_name_H-M   'P 1'
#
loop_
_entity.id
_entity.type
_entity.pdbx_description
1 polymer ?
#
loop_
_entity_poly.entity_id
_entity_poly.type
_entity_poly.pdbx_seq_one_letter_code
_entity_poly.pdbx_strand_id
1 'polypeptide(L)'
;MDDQEEKKLYNCLNVIIKYVDDVLRQLNTKCKIDSKTTTDTSSTSTATTTCDDPLFDNSVQNNNVNSFTVDIEEDELLDKLTNDIQTTLKNGLPTLSTLCRGYIEQFLHEYHFDKDQRVFTEALTANILYSFQQNLKALLMAAKAYPAAYRNEKETVKKFLRQHPDYKDKSGF
;
A
#
# COMPACT_ATOMS: atom_id res chain seq x y z
N MET A 1 0.49 28.86 -1.99
CA MET A 1 1.58 27.99 -2.42
C MET A 1 2.25 28.64 -3.60
N ASP A 2 3.57 28.86 -3.55
CA ASP A 2 4.33 29.33 -4.71
C ASP A 2 4.71 28.16 -5.65
N ASP A 3 5.09 28.47 -6.88
CA ASP A 3 5.38 27.45 -7.90
C ASP A 3 6.58 26.55 -7.52
N GLN A 4 7.51 27.04 -6.69
CA GLN A 4 8.68 26.27 -6.25
C GLN A 4 8.29 25.25 -5.17
N GLU A 5 7.43 25.65 -4.25
CA GLU A 5 6.85 24.80 -3.23
C GLU A 5 5.97 23.70 -3.84
N GLU A 6 5.13 24.08 -4.81
CA GLU A 6 4.32 23.15 -5.58
C GLU A 6 5.17 22.05 -6.22
N LYS A 7 6.29 22.44 -6.85
CA LYS A 7 7.23 21.50 -7.46
C LYS A 7 7.87 20.55 -6.46
N LYS A 8 8.24 21.04 -5.26
CA LYS A 8 8.80 20.19 -4.19
C LYS A 8 7.78 19.17 -3.70
N LEU A 9 6.55 19.61 -3.45
CA LEU A 9 5.45 18.76 -3.02
C LEU A 9 5.18 17.65 -4.04
N TYR A 10 5.06 18.01 -5.33
CA TYR A 10 4.85 17.02 -6.38
C TYR A 10 6.02 16.06 -6.53
N ASN A 11 7.26 16.53 -6.43
CA ASN A 11 8.40 15.65 -6.52
C ASN A 11 8.39 14.62 -5.39
N CYS A 12 8.11 15.06 -4.16
CA CYS A 12 8.01 14.18 -2.99
C CYS A 12 6.90 13.12 -3.18
N LEU A 13 5.67 13.54 -3.51
CA LEU A 13 4.54 12.64 -3.68
C LEU A 13 4.74 11.67 -4.86
N ASN A 14 5.28 12.13 -5.99
CA ASN A 14 5.50 11.26 -7.17
C ASN A 14 6.54 10.17 -6.89
N VAL A 15 7.60 10.48 -6.13
CA VAL A 15 8.60 9.47 -5.74
C VAL A 15 7.96 8.38 -4.88
N ILE A 16 7.14 8.76 -3.89
CA ILE A 16 6.43 7.81 -3.03
C ILE A 16 5.43 6.97 -3.85
N ILE A 17 4.64 7.60 -4.74
CA ILE A 17 3.71 6.89 -5.64
C ILE A 17 4.47 5.84 -6.46
N LYS A 18 5.65 6.18 -7.00
CA LYS A 18 6.45 5.25 -7.79
C LYS A 18 6.85 4.02 -6.98
N TYR A 19 7.33 4.19 -5.76
CA TYR A 19 7.70 3.05 -4.90
C TYR A 19 6.50 2.13 -4.63
N VAL A 20 5.34 2.73 -4.32
CA VAL A 20 4.11 1.98 -4.08
C VAL A 20 3.65 1.23 -5.34
N ASP A 21 3.69 1.89 -6.50
CA ASP A 21 3.33 1.28 -7.80
C ASP A 21 4.26 0.10 -8.14
N ASP A 22 5.57 0.23 -7.88
CA ASP A 22 6.57 -0.82 -8.14
C ASP A 22 6.36 -2.04 -7.22
N VAL A 23 6.02 -1.83 -5.95
CA VAL A 23 5.75 -2.92 -5.00
C VAL A 23 4.42 -3.62 -5.31
N LEU A 24 3.35 -2.86 -5.56
CA LEU A 24 2.07 -3.44 -5.97
C LEU A 24 2.20 -4.28 -7.25
N ARG A 25 3.06 -3.86 -8.18
CA ARG A 25 3.36 -4.64 -9.39
C ARG A 25 4.05 -5.97 -9.05
N GLN A 26 5.05 -5.95 -8.16
CA GLN A 26 5.77 -7.15 -7.74
C GLN A 26 4.87 -8.15 -7.02
N LEU A 27 4.03 -7.68 -6.09
CA LEU A 27 3.05 -8.51 -5.38
C LEU A 27 2.06 -9.16 -6.37
N ASN A 28 1.55 -8.39 -7.34
CA ASN A 28 0.61 -8.91 -8.34
C ASN A 28 1.27 -9.91 -9.31
N THR A 29 2.55 -9.72 -9.66
CA THR A 29 3.28 -10.72 -10.46
C THR A 29 3.49 -12.02 -9.70
N LYS A 30 3.72 -11.96 -8.39
CA LYS A 30 3.92 -13.13 -7.54
C LYS A 30 2.64 -13.96 -7.42
N CYS A 31 1.50 -13.33 -7.11
CA CYS A 31 0.19 -14.01 -7.07
C CYS A 31 -0.16 -14.76 -8.38
N LYS A 32 0.25 -14.22 -9.54
CA LYS A 32 0.02 -14.86 -10.85
C LYS A 32 0.90 -16.08 -11.12
N ILE A 33 2.07 -16.14 -10.49
CA ILE A 33 2.97 -17.30 -10.61
C ILE A 33 2.43 -18.43 -9.75
N ASP A 34 2.06 -18.16 -8.49
CA ASP A 34 1.58 -19.19 -7.56
C ASP A 34 0.27 -19.85 -8.02
N SER A 35 -0.63 -19.07 -8.62
CA SER A 35 -1.89 -19.59 -9.20
C SER A 35 -1.70 -20.40 -10.48
N LYS A 36 -0.53 -20.34 -11.13
CA LYS A 36 -0.22 -21.14 -12.33
C LYS A 36 0.43 -22.49 -11.98
N THR A 37 1.06 -22.61 -10.82
CA THR A 37 1.77 -23.83 -10.39
C THR A 37 0.87 -24.88 -9.73
N THR A 38 -0.41 -24.58 -9.47
CA THR A 38 -1.37 -25.51 -8.82
C THR A 38 -2.28 -26.26 -9.81
N THR A 39 -1.94 -26.29 -11.10
CA THR A 39 -2.69 -27.06 -12.11
C THR A 39 -1.76 -28.03 -12.82
N ASP A 40 -1.29 -29.06 -12.11
CA ASP A 40 -0.82 -30.34 -12.70
C ASP A 40 -0.45 -31.33 -11.60
N THR A 41 -1.43 -31.88 -10.86
CA THR A 41 -1.35 -33.26 -10.35
C THR A 41 -2.75 -33.83 -10.08
N SER A 42 -3.28 -34.54 -11.07
CA SER A 42 -4.33 -35.57 -10.98
C SER A 42 -4.11 -36.45 -12.21
N SER A 43 -4.00 -37.77 -12.19
CA SER A 43 -4.31 -38.83 -11.21
C SER A 43 -3.30 -39.99 -11.46
N THR A 44 -3.23 -41.06 -10.67
CA THR A 44 -4.01 -42.31 -10.94
C THR A 44 -3.83 -43.30 -9.79
N SER A 45 -4.95 -43.90 -9.41
CA SER A 45 -5.15 -44.95 -8.41
C SER A 45 -4.76 -46.35 -8.92
N THR A 46 -4.34 -47.26 -8.02
CA THR A 46 -4.65 -48.70 -8.12
C THR A 46 -4.68 -49.38 -6.73
N ALA A 47 -5.66 -50.27 -6.56
CA ALA A 47 -6.06 -51.06 -5.37
C ALA A 47 -5.02 -52.15 -4.95
N THR A 48 -5.09 -52.93 -3.86
CA THR A 48 -6.21 -53.79 -3.35
C THR A 48 -5.82 -54.56 -2.04
N THR A 49 -6.83 -54.93 -1.20
CA THR A 49 -7.02 -56.17 -0.36
C THR A 49 -6.33 -56.31 1.04
N THR A 50 -7.04 -56.13 2.20
CA THR A 50 -7.72 -57.09 3.17
C THR A 50 -6.79 -58.02 4.01
N CYS A 51 -6.95 -58.42 5.29
CA CYS A 51 -8.01 -58.46 6.34
C CYS A 51 -7.42 -58.44 7.79
N ASP A 52 -8.30 -58.14 8.78
CA ASP A 52 -8.40 -58.62 10.19
C ASP A 52 -7.61 -58.03 11.40
N ASP A 53 -8.43 -57.82 12.45
CA ASP A 53 -8.28 -57.59 13.91
C ASP A 53 -8.04 -56.19 14.55
N PRO A 54 -8.81 -55.84 15.63
CA PRO A 54 -8.75 -54.54 16.29
C PRO A 54 -7.82 -54.55 17.50
N LEU A 55 -6.81 -53.68 17.49
CA LEU A 55 -6.06 -53.31 18.69
C LEU A 55 -5.82 -51.81 18.70
N PHE A 56 -6.40 -51.17 19.73
CA PHE A 56 -6.08 -49.82 20.17
C PHE A 56 -4.56 -49.65 20.35
N ASP A 57 -3.97 -48.64 19.71
CA ASP A 57 -3.01 -47.75 20.38
C ASP A 57 -2.84 -46.43 19.59
N ASN A 58 -2.34 -45.44 20.32
CA ASN A 58 -2.49 -44.01 20.24
C ASN A 58 -1.75 -43.28 19.11
N SER A 59 -2.25 -42.06 18.90
CA SER A 59 -1.55 -40.87 18.42
C SER A 59 -1.32 -40.76 16.90
N VAL A 60 -2.13 -39.92 16.26
CA VAL A 60 -1.63 -38.74 15.55
C VAL A 60 -2.69 -37.65 15.73
N GLN A 61 -2.36 -36.66 16.56
CA GLN A 61 -3.12 -35.42 16.62
C GLN A 61 -3.16 -34.78 15.24
N ASN A 62 -4.37 -34.44 14.81
CA ASN A 62 -4.65 -33.48 13.76
C ASN A 62 -3.78 -32.23 13.95
N ASN A 63 -2.71 -32.12 13.17
CA ASN A 63 -2.01 -30.86 12.98
C ASN A 63 -2.15 -30.47 11.50
N ASN A 64 -3.40 -30.16 11.15
CA ASN A 64 -3.72 -29.21 10.09
C ASN A 64 -3.15 -27.86 10.52
N VAL A 65 -1.87 -27.66 10.24
CA VAL A 65 -1.23 -26.36 10.32
C VAL A 65 -1.05 -25.89 8.88
N ASN A 66 -2.16 -25.46 8.27
CA ASN A 66 -2.07 -24.42 7.24
C ASN A 66 -1.63 -23.13 7.95
N SER A 67 -0.34 -23.08 8.31
CA SER A 67 0.33 -21.83 8.61
C SER A 67 0.40 -21.10 7.29
N PHE A 68 -0.46 -20.11 7.10
CA PHE A 68 -0.23 -19.04 6.14
C PHE A 68 1.04 -18.32 6.58
N THR A 69 2.20 -18.86 6.22
CA THR A 69 3.42 -18.07 6.23
C THR A 69 3.21 -17.00 5.19
N VAL A 70 3.03 -15.76 5.65
CA VAL A 70 3.34 -14.61 4.80
C VAL A 70 4.74 -14.88 4.26
N ASP A 71 4.85 -14.85 2.94
CA ASP A 71 6.06 -15.25 2.26
C ASP A 71 7.16 -14.30 2.74
N ILE A 72 8.27 -14.80 3.29
CA ILE A 72 9.33 -13.97 3.92
C ILE A 72 9.77 -12.83 2.98
N GLU A 73 9.77 -13.09 1.68
CA GLU A 73 10.06 -12.13 0.62
C GLU A 73 9.03 -10.99 0.49
N GLU A 74 7.74 -11.24 0.74
CA GLU A 74 6.69 -10.22 0.75
C GLU A 74 6.90 -9.26 1.92
N ASP A 75 7.18 -9.79 3.12
CA ASP A 75 7.47 -8.98 4.30
C ASP A 75 8.73 -8.12 4.09
N GLU A 76 9.82 -8.69 3.56
CA GLU A 76 11.03 -7.93 3.22
C GLU A 76 10.77 -6.81 2.20
N LEU A 77 9.91 -7.07 1.21
CA LEU A 77 9.53 -6.09 0.20
C LEU A 77 8.74 -4.91 0.81
N LEU A 78 7.81 -5.22 1.72
CA LEU A 78 6.98 -4.23 2.42
C LEU A 78 7.78 -3.43 3.46
N ASP A 79 8.73 -4.06 4.15
CA ASP A 79 9.66 -3.38 5.05
C ASP A 79 10.57 -2.43 4.29
N LYS A 80 11.11 -2.88 3.15
CA LYS A 80 11.92 -2.03 2.27
C LYS A 80 11.10 -0.84 1.76
N LEU A 81 9.85 -1.07 1.34
CA LEU A 81 8.95 0.00 0.92
C LEU A 81 8.75 1.04 2.03
N THR A 82 8.43 0.57 3.24
CA THR A 82 8.18 1.42 4.40
C THR A 82 9.40 2.32 4.68
N ASN A 83 10.60 1.73 4.64
CA ASN A 83 11.87 2.45 4.81
C ASN A 83 12.15 3.46 3.68
N ASP A 84 11.91 3.10 2.42
CA ASP A 84 12.10 3.98 1.26
C ASP A 84 11.18 5.21 1.35
N ILE A 85 9.92 5.01 1.77
CA ILE A 85 8.95 6.09 2.00
C ILE A 85 9.38 6.95 3.18
N GLN A 86 9.73 6.37 4.33
CA GLN A 86 10.19 7.13 5.50
C GLN A 86 11.41 7.98 5.17
N THR A 87 12.38 7.43 4.43
CA THR A 87 13.58 8.15 4.00
C THR A 87 13.21 9.34 3.12
N THR A 88 12.30 9.13 2.17
CA THR A 88 11.80 10.20 1.30
C THR A 88 11.09 11.29 2.09
N LEU A 89 10.27 10.92 3.08
CA LEU A 89 9.55 11.86 3.94
C LEU A 89 10.49 12.63 4.88
N LYS A 90 11.48 11.96 5.49
CA LYS A 90 12.49 12.59 6.35
C LYS A 90 13.26 13.69 5.63
N ASN A 91 13.56 13.47 4.35
CA ASN A 91 14.28 14.42 3.50
C ASN A 91 13.35 15.48 2.87
N GLY A 92 12.13 15.08 2.49
CA GLY A 92 11.19 15.92 1.75
C GLY A 92 10.40 16.88 2.62
N LEU A 93 9.81 16.40 3.73
CA LEU A 93 8.90 17.19 4.58
C LEU A 93 9.52 18.49 5.13
N PRO A 94 10.80 18.53 5.58
CA PRO A 94 11.42 19.77 6.05
C PRO A 94 11.52 20.87 5.00
N THR A 95 11.48 20.51 3.72
CA THR A 95 11.69 21.45 2.61
C THR A 95 10.41 22.15 2.14
N LEU A 96 9.26 21.70 2.67
CA LEU A 96 7.92 22.22 2.41
C LEU A 96 7.54 23.29 3.44
N SER A 97 6.59 24.18 3.12
CA SER A 97 6.03 25.07 4.15
C SER A 97 5.29 24.27 5.23
N THR A 98 5.08 24.92 6.38
CA THR A 98 4.30 24.38 7.49
C THR A 98 2.89 23.95 7.06
N LEU A 99 2.25 24.67 6.14
CA LEU A 99 0.91 24.33 5.65
C LEU A 99 0.92 23.03 4.84
N CYS A 100 1.78 22.93 3.82
CA CYS A 100 1.92 21.74 3.00
C CYS A 100 2.35 20.52 3.83
N ARG A 101 3.30 20.73 4.75
CA ARG A 101 3.77 19.70 5.66
C ARG A 101 2.63 19.19 6.55
N GLY A 102 1.86 20.07 7.17
CA GLY A 102 0.74 19.70 8.03
C GLY A 102 -0.31 18.85 7.31
N TYR A 103 -0.56 19.14 6.03
CA TYR A 103 -1.47 18.34 5.20
C TYR A 103 -0.96 16.93 4.94
N ILE A 104 0.33 16.79 4.59
CA ILE A 104 0.92 15.47 4.36
C ILE A 104 0.98 14.69 5.67
N GLU A 105 1.37 15.33 6.77
CA GLU A 105 1.38 14.70 8.09
C GLU A 105 -0.01 14.24 8.52
N GLN A 106 -1.07 15.01 8.26
CA GLN A 106 -2.45 14.60 8.53
C GLN A 106 -2.87 13.41 7.68
N PHE A 107 -2.52 13.39 6.39
CA PHE A 107 -2.75 12.23 5.53
C PHE A 107 -2.01 10.99 6.03
N LEU A 108 -0.74 11.13 6.39
CA LEU A 108 0.09 10.02 6.86
C LEU A 108 -0.33 9.49 8.23
N HIS A 109 -0.95 10.34 9.06
CA HIS A 109 -1.50 9.93 10.36
C HIS A 109 -2.55 8.83 10.23
N GLU A 110 -3.36 8.82 9.15
CA GLU A 110 -4.31 7.73 8.86
C GLU A 110 -3.63 6.37 8.66
N TYR A 111 -2.31 6.36 8.44
CA TYR A 111 -1.49 5.17 8.24
C TYR A 111 -0.44 4.99 9.34
N HIS A 112 -0.73 5.47 10.55
CA HIS A 112 0.12 5.27 11.73
C HIS A 112 1.51 5.94 11.61
N PHE A 113 1.62 7.06 10.92
CA PHE A 113 2.85 7.86 10.88
C PHE A 113 2.97 8.76 12.11
N ASP A 114 4.03 8.55 12.89
CA ASP A 114 4.49 9.47 13.94
C ASP A 114 5.22 10.65 13.28
N LYS A 115 4.60 11.83 13.33
CA LYS A 115 5.16 13.06 12.74
C LYS A 115 6.41 13.58 13.47
N ASP A 116 6.52 13.31 14.77
CA ASP A 116 7.62 13.83 15.60
C ASP A 116 8.88 12.99 15.37
N GLN A 117 8.72 11.67 15.26
CA GLN A 117 9.79 10.73 14.94
C GLN A 117 10.02 10.53 13.42
N ARG A 118 9.05 10.94 12.60
CA ARG A 118 8.99 10.75 11.15
C ARG A 118 9.14 9.29 10.72
N VAL A 119 8.39 8.44 11.39
CA VAL A 119 8.37 6.99 11.15
C VAL A 119 6.94 6.49 11.18
N PHE A 120 6.62 5.47 10.38
CA PHE A 120 5.44 4.67 10.64
C PHE A 120 5.68 3.81 11.90
N THR A 121 4.71 3.81 12.81
CA THR A 121 4.73 2.95 13.99
C THR A 121 4.32 1.51 13.67
N GLU A 122 3.72 1.31 12.50
CA GLU A 122 3.34 0.01 11.94
C GLU A 122 3.84 -0.08 10.49
N ALA A 123 4.35 -1.24 10.07
CA ALA A 123 4.79 -1.43 8.69
C ALA A 123 3.61 -1.35 7.72
N LEU A 124 3.85 -0.83 6.50
CA LEU A 124 2.81 -0.83 5.48
C LEU A 124 2.54 -2.25 5.02
N THR A 125 1.32 -2.75 5.22
CA THR A 125 0.92 -4.09 4.79
C THR A 125 0.33 -4.09 3.38
N ALA A 126 0.34 -5.24 2.70
CA ALA A 126 -0.29 -5.40 1.39
C ALA A 126 -1.77 -4.97 1.38
N ASN A 127 -2.50 -5.25 2.47
CA ASN A 127 -3.91 -4.91 2.63
C ASN A 127 -4.17 -3.39 2.59
N ILE A 128 -3.27 -2.59 3.15
CA ILE A 128 -3.44 -1.14 3.18
C ILE A 128 -2.81 -0.44 1.98
N LEU A 129 -1.88 -1.12 1.30
CA LEU A 129 -1.05 -0.52 0.25
C LEU A 129 -1.88 0.03 -0.94
N TYR A 130 -2.95 -0.67 -1.32
CA TYR A 130 -3.85 -0.18 -2.36
C TYR A 130 -4.59 1.10 -1.94
N SER A 131 -5.13 1.13 -0.72
CA SER A 131 -5.82 2.31 -0.19
C SER A 131 -4.86 3.50 -0.03
N PHE A 132 -3.64 3.23 0.45
CA PHE A 132 -2.57 4.20 0.57
C PHE A 132 -2.22 4.82 -0.78
N GLN A 133 -2.02 3.98 -1.81
CA GLN A 133 -1.76 4.42 -3.19
C GLN A 133 -2.86 5.34 -3.73
N GLN A 134 -4.13 4.95 -3.59
CA GLN A 134 -5.26 5.71 -4.11
C GLN A 134 -5.38 7.07 -3.43
N ASN A 135 -5.26 7.10 -2.10
CA ASN A 135 -5.34 8.34 -1.34
C ASN A 135 -4.12 9.25 -1.58
N LEU A 136 -2.93 8.68 -1.80
CA LEU A 136 -1.74 9.43 -2.19
C LEU A 136 -1.89 10.07 -3.59
N LYS A 137 -2.47 9.33 -4.54
CA LYS A 137 -2.81 9.86 -5.88
C LYS A 137 -3.88 10.96 -5.80
N ALA A 138 -4.90 10.78 -4.96
CA ALA A 138 -5.90 11.79 -4.71
C ALA A 138 -5.30 13.05 -4.06
N LEU A 139 -4.38 12.89 -3.09
CA LEU A 139 -3.65 14.00 -2.47
C LEU A 139 -2.82 14.78 -3.51
N LEU A 140 -2.11 14.08 -4.40
CA LEU A 140 -1.38 14.71 -5.50
C LEU A 140 -2.30 15.52 -6.42
N MET A 141 -3.47 14.98 -6.75
CA MET A 141 -4.46 15.66 -7.58
C MET A 141 -5.09 16.85 -6.85
N ALA A 142 -5.34 16.73 -5.55
CA ALA A 142 -5.85 17.80 -4.72
C ALA A 142 -4.85 18.96 -4.64
N ALA A 143 -3.56 18.65 -4.47
CA ALA A 143 -2.47 19.63 -4.50
C ALA A 143 -2.39 20.42 -5.82
N LYS A 144 -2.90 19.87 -6.94
CA LYS A 144 -3.08 20.58 -8.23
C LYS A 144 -4.38 21.39 -8.27
N ALA A 145 -5.46 20.83 -7.76
CA ALA A 145 -6.79 21.41 -7.86
C ALA A 145 -6.96 22.66 -6.98
N TYR A 146 -6.36 22.70 -5.79
CA TYR A 146 -6.53 23.84 -4.88
C TYR A 146 -5.88 25.13 -5.38
N PRO A 147 -4.60 25.17 -5.80
CA PRO A 147 -4.03 26.36 -6.44
C PRO A 147 -4.81 26.78 -7.68
N ALA A 148 -5.27 25.82 -8.49
CA ALA A 148 -6.10 26.07 -9.65
C ALA A 148 -7.44 26.75 -9.28
N ALA A 149 -8.05 26.40 -8.14
CA ALA A 149 -9.23 27.08 -7.62
C ALA A 149 -8.94 28.56 -7.29
N TYR A 150 -7.83 28.84 -6.60
CA TYR A 150 -7.38 30.22 -6.33
C TYR A 150 -7.09 31.01 -7.62
N ARG A 151 -6.64 30.34 -8.68
CA ARG A 151 -6.39 30.92 -10.02
C ARG A 151 -7.63 30.98 -10.93
N ASN A 152 -8.82 30.59 -10.44
CA ASN A 152 -10.07 30.50 -11.20
C ASN A 152 -10.05 29.53 -12.40
N GLU A 153 -9.20 28.51 -12.37
CA GLU A 153 -9.10 27.47 -13.41
C GLU A 153 -10.19 26.39 -13.22
N LYS A 154 -11.43 26.74 -13.56
CA LYS A 154 -12.62 25.94 -13.29
C LYS A 154 -12.57 24.50 -13.85
N GLU A 155 -11.94 24.29 -15.00
CA GLU A 155 -11.88 22.95 -15.61
C GLU A 155 -10.98 21.98 -14.85
N THR A 156 -9.86 22.45 -14.31
CA THR A 156 -8.97 21.66 -13.44
C THR A 156 -9.70 21.20 -12.18
N VAL A 157 -10.42 22.13 -11.53
CA VAL A 157 -11.21 21.86 -10.32
C VAL A 157 -12.37 20.89 -10.60
N LYS A 158 -13.13 21.10 -11.69
CA LYS A 158 -14.23 20.20 -12.09
C LYS A 158 -13.72 18.80 -12.39
N LYS A 159 -12.59 18.67 -13.09
CA LYS A 159 -11.99 17.37 -13.39
C LYS A 159 -11.63 16.63 -12.10
N PHE A 160 -11.01 17.32 -11.14
CA PHE A 160 -10.69 16.77 -9.83
C PHE A 160 -11.94 16.29 -9.09
N LEU A 161 -12.96 17.14 -8.92
CA LEU A 161 -14.18 16.79 -8.19
C LEU A 161 -14.99 15.66 -8.84
N ARG A 162 -14.89 15.48 -10.17
CA ARG A 162 -15.49 14.32 -10.86
C ARG A 162 -14.76 13.02 -10.58
N GLN A 163 -13.44 13.07 -10.43
CA GLN A 163 -12.59 11.89 -10.19
C GLN A 163 -12.54 11.52 -8.70
N HIS A 164 -12.70 12.49 -7.82
CA HIS A 164 -12.62 12.34 -6.37
C HIS A 164 -13.79 13.08 -5.69
N PRO A 165 -15.04 12.59 -5.83
CA PRO A 165 -16.20 13.25 -5.24
C PRO A 165 -16.11 13.35 -3.71
N ASP A 166 -15.46 12.38 -3.06
CA ASP A 166 -15.28 12.34 -1.60
C ASP A 166 -14.36 13.46 -1.07
N TYR A 167 -13.62 14.12 -1.96
CA TYR A 167 -12.77 15.27 -1.63
C TYR A 167 -13.52 16.60 -1.72
N LYS A 168 -14.81 16.60 -2.07
CA LYS A 168 -15.63 17.82 -2.12
C LYS A 168 -15.76 18.49 -0.74
N ASP A 169 -15.91 17.67 0.30
CA ASP A 169 -16.14 18.14 1.68
C ASP A 169 -14.89 17.97 2.56
N LYS A 170 -13.80 17.41 2.02
CA LYS A 170 -12.51 17.39 2.70
C LYS A 170 -11.93 18.81 2.67
N SER A 171 -11.63 19.35 3.84
CA SER A 171 -10.93 20.62 3.95
C SER A 171 -9.65 20.56 3.12
N GLY A 172 -9.47 21.55 2.26
CA GLY A 172 -8.47 21.58 1.22
C GLY A 172 -7.80 22.93 1.12
N PHE A 173 -6.66 23.09 1.79
CA PHE A 173 -5.84 24.30 1.90
C PHE A 173 -6.58 25.54 2.42
#